data_AF-B2TXI8-F1
#
_entry.id   AF-B2TXI8-F1
#
_cell.length_a   1.000
_cell.length_b   1.000
_cell.length_c   1.000
_cell.angle_alpha   90.00
_cell.angle_beta   90.00
_cell.angle_gamma   90.00
#
_symmetry.space_group_name_H-M   'P 1'
#
loop_
_entity.id
_entity.type
_entity.pdbx_description
1 polymer ?
#
loop_
_entity_poly.entity_id
_entity_poly.type
_entity_poly.pdbx_seq_one_letter_code
_entity_poly.pdbx_strand_id
1 'polypeptide(L)' 'MKVNDRVTVKTDGGPRRPGVVLAVEEFSEGTMYLVSLEDYPLGIWFFNEAGHQDGIFVEKAE' A
#
# COMPACT_ATOMS: atom_id res chain seq x y z
N MET A 1 -1.25 8.71 -4.02
CA MET A 1 -2.45 8.04 -3.46
C MET A 1 -2.93 8.83 -2.25
N LYS A 2 -4.22 8.77 -1.91
CA LYS A 2 -4.82 9.50 -0.77
C LYS A 2 -5.64 8.54 0.08
N VAL A 3 -5.97 8.95 1.31
CA VAL A 3 -6.92 8.20 2.16
C VAL A 3 -8.23 7.96 1.40
N ASN A 4 -8.77 6.75 1.54
CA ASN A 4 -9.92 6.19 0.83
C ASN A 4 -9.71 5.84 -0.65
N ASP A 5 -8.53 6.06 -1.23
CA ASP A 5 -8.23 5.49 -2.56
C ASP A 5 -8.27 3.95 -2.47
N ARG A 6 -8.86 3.33 -3.49
CA ARG A 6 -8.72 1.88 -3.71
C ARG A 6 -7.33 1.59 -4.28
N VAL A 7 -6.71 0.56 -3.75
CA VAL A 7 -5.34 0.18 -4.09
C VAL A 7 -5.24 -1.33 -4.25
N THR A 8 -4.14 -1.77 -4.83
CA THR A 8 -3.69 -3.16 -4.73
C THR A 8 -2.36 -3.21 -3.99
N VAL A 9 -2.15 -4.24 -3.17
CA VAL A 9 -0.91 -4.45 -2.43
C VAL A 9 -0.18 -5.68 -2.94
N LYS A 10 1.14 -5.58 -3.09
CA LYS A 10 2.04 -6.68 -3.47
C LYS A 10 2.07 -7.71 -2.32
N THR A 11 1.95 -8.98 -2.66
CA THR A 11 2.18 -10.10 -1.74
C THR A 11 3.36 -10.92 -2.23
N ASP A 12 4.08 -11.57 -1.31
CA ASP A 12 5.15 -12.47 -1.70
C ASP A 12 4.58 -13.76 -2.29
N GLY A 13 5.02 -14.11 -3.50
CA GLY A 13 4.60 -15.30 -4.24
C GLY A 13 3.12 -15.37 -4.67
N GLY A 14 2.30 -14.37 -4.37
CA GLY A 14 0.85 -14.37 -4.61
C GLY A 14 0.37 -13.24 -5.53
N PRO A 15 -0.92 -13.27 -5.92
CA PRO A 15 -1.53 -12.15 -6.62
C PRO A 15 -1.57 -10.90 -5.74
N ARG A 16 -1.59 -9.72 -6.37
CA ARG A 16 -1.82 -8.47 -5.63
C ARG A 16 -3.21 -8.50 -5.00
N ARG A 17 -3.31 -8.04 -3.76
CA ARG A 17 -4.57 -8.06 -3.01
C ARG A 17 -5.24 -6.68 -3.05
N PRO A 18 -6.56 -6.59 -3.28
CA PRO A 18 -7.26 -5.32 -3.22
C PRO A 18 -7.32 -4.78 -1.78
N GLY A 19 -7.29 -3.47 -1.63
CA GLY A 19 -7.38 -2.79 -0.35
C GLY A 19 -7.80 -1.33 -0.46
N VAL A 20 -7.91 -0.67 0.68
CA VAL A 20 -8.24 0.76 0.78
C VAL A 20 -7.23 1.46 1.69
N VAL A 21 -6.74 2.62 1.27
CA VAL A 21 -5.82 3.42 2.07
C VAL A 21 -6.56 4.04 3.26
N LEU A 22 -6.12 3.72 4.48
CA LEU A 22 -6.63 4.27 5.74
C LEU A 22 -5.81 5.48 6.21
N ALA A 23 -4.49 5.46 6.00
CA ALA A 23 -3.58 6.55 6.37
C ALA A 23 -2.40 6.62 5.40
N VAL A 24 -1.80 7.81 5.30
CA VAL A 24 -0.61 8.10 4.48
C VAL A 24 0.36 8.89 5.33
N GLU A 25 1.60 8.43 5.45
CA GLU A 25 2.69 9.11 6.15
C GLU A 25 3.89 9.23 5.21
N GLU A 26 4.38 10.45 5.02
CA GLU A 26 5.50 10.73 4.12
C GLU A 26 6.84 10.73 4.86
N PHE A 27 7.84 10.08 4.27
CA PHE A 27 9.21 10.04 4.76
C PHE A 27 10.18 10.48 3.65
N SER A 28 11.40 10.85 4.02
CA SER A 28 12.43 11.23 3.04
C SER A 28 12.78 10.09 2.08
N GLU A 29 12.67 8.84 2.55
CA GLU A 29 13.03 7.63 1.81
C GLU A 29 11.84 6.99 1.07
N GLY A 30 10.61 7.49 1.26
CA GLY A 30 9.42 6.83 0.71
C GLY A 30 8.11 7.26 1.36
N THR A 31 7.06 6.51 1.11
CA THR A 31 5.73 6.78 1.67
C THR A 31 5.17 5.54 2.33
N MET A 32 4.72 5.68 3.57
CA MET A 32 4.09 4.63 4.33
C MET A 32 2.56 4.74 4.19
N TYR A 33 1.92 3.62 3.88
CA TYR A 33 0.48 3.51 3.68
C TYR A 33 -0.11 2.49 4.65
N LEU A 34 -1.10 2.89 5.44
CA LEU A 34 -1.92 1.94 6.17
C LEU A 34 -3.02 1.50 5.22
N VAL A 35 -3.09 0.22 4.90
CA VAL A 35 -4.06 -0.31 3.93
C VAL A 35 -4.92 -1.38 4.59
N SER A 36 -6.24 -1.21 4.58
CA SER A 36 -7.16 -2.29 4.96
C SER A 36 -7.27 -3.31 3.84
N LEU A 37 -7.23 -4.59 4.23
CA LEU A 37 -7.46 -5.73 3.35
C LEU A 37 -8.67 -6.51 3.89
N GLU A 38 -9.24 -7.39 3.08
CA GLU A 38 -10.39 -8.23 3.47
C GLU A 38 -10.17 -8.97 4.80
N ASP A 39 -9.03 -9.66 4.95
CA ASP A 39 -8.70 -10.41 6.18
C ASP A 39 -8.09 -9.54 7.28
N TYR A 40 -7.74 -8.28 6.97
CA TYR A 40 -7.06 -7.36 7.88
C TYR A 40 -7.79 -6.01 7.88
N PRO A 41 -9.02 -5.96 8.44
CA PRO A 41 -9.87 -4.77 8.35
C PRO A 41 -9.30 -3.58 9.12
N LEU A 42 -8.48 -3.82 10.16
CA LEU A 42 -7.80 -2.76 10.91
C LEU A 42 -6.58 -2.17 10.17
N GLY A 43 -6.14 -2.81 9.09
CA GLY A 43 -5.05 -2.35 8.24
C GLY A 43 -3.70 -2.97 8.53
N ILE A 44 -2.86 -3.00 7.49
CA ILE A 44 -1.45 -3.34 7.52
C ILE A 44 -0.66 -2.16 6.96
N TRP A 45 0.45 -1.82 7.58
CA TRP A 45 1.36 -0.81 7.07
C TRP A 45 2.27 -1.36 5.97
N PHE A 46 2.33 -0.65 4.85
CA PHE A 46 3.23 -0.90 3.73
C PHE A 46 4.11 0.33 3.51
N PHE A 47 5.35 0.13 3.08
CA PHE A 47 6.26 1.22 2.75
C PHE A 47 6.63 1.14 1.29
N ASN A 48 6.30 2.18 0.52
CA ASN A 48 6.77 2.34 -0.85
C ASN A 48 8.07 3.14 -0.83
N GLU A 49 9.19 2.49 -1.16
CA GLU A 49 10.48 3.16 -1.25
C GLU A 49 10.54 4.14 -2.43
N ALA A 50 11.16 5.29 -2.22
CA ALA A 50 11.43 6.24 -3.28
C ALA A 50 12.62 5.78 -4.12
N GLY A 51 12.46 5.80 -5.45
CA GLY A 51 13.57 5.60 -6.39
C GLY A 51 13.86 4.15 -6.78
N HIS A 52 13.16 3.15 -6.22
CA HIS A 52 13.32 1.75 -6.59
C HIS A 52 11.99 1.09 -6.94
N GLN A 53 11.82 0.62 -8.18
CA GLN A 53 10.55 0.05 -8.65
C GLN A 53 10.14 -1.20 -7.87
N ASP A 54 11.10 -2.03 -7.48
CA ASP A 54 10.85 -3.25 -6.70
C ASP A 54 10.31 -2.97 -5.29
N GLY A 55 10.59 -1.78 -4.75
CA GLY A 55 10.14 -1.29 -3.45
C GLY A 55 8.75 -0.69 -3.45
N ILE A 56 7.99 -0.80 -4.56
CA ILE A 56 6.60 -0.37 -4.63
C ILE A 56 5.68 -1.53 -4.23
N PHE A 57 5.16 -1.45 -3.01
CA PHE A 57 4.21 -2.42 -2.46
C PHE A 57 2.76 -2.03 -2.71
N VAL A 58 2.43 -0.76 -2.71
CA VAL A 58 1.05 -0.25 -2.88
C VAL A 58 0.93 0.51 -4.18
N GLU A 59 -0.08 0.19 -4.98
CA GLU A 59 -0.36 0.85 -6.26
C GLU A 59 -1.85 1.19 -6.33
N LYS A 60 -2.20 2.27 -7.04
CA LYS A 60 -3.60 2.65 -7.23
C LYS A 60 -4.31 1.55 -8.03
N ALA A 61 -5.48 1.13 -7.57
CA ALA A 61 -6.33 0.25 -8.35
C ALA A 61 -6.92 1.05 -9.52
N GLU A 62 -6.88 0.49 -10.73
CA GLU A 62 -7.55 1.06 -11.91
C GLU A 62 -9.07 1.10 -11.73
#